data_AF-A0A9D4AFN0-F1
#
_entry.id   AF-A0A9D4AFN0-F1
#
_cell.length_a   1.000
_cell.length_b   1.000
_cell.length_c   1.000
_cell.angle_alpha   90.00
_cell.angle_beta   90.00
_cell.angle_gamma   90.00
#
_symmetry.space_group_name_H-M   'P 1'
#
loop_
_entity.id
_entity.type
_entity.pdbx_description
1 polymer ?
#
loop_
_entity_poly.entity_id
_entity_poly.type
_entity_poly.pdbx_seq_one_letter_code
_entity_poly.pdbx_strand_id
1 'polypeptide(L)'
;MSKSGHSKLHIAMFPWVAYGHFIPFLHLSYKLAHNGHQISFFVPKGVQPKLENMNQYPNLIQFFPLLIPHVDGLPPGAETTSVVPMNQQKYLAFAVDQTRDQVEGILKSSPCRLALKRIWSRFFHHVKRHLMMLLIF
;
A
#
# COMPACT_ATOMS: atom_id res chain seq x y z
N MET A 1 -12.34 -35.14 -13.51
CA MET A 1 -11.75 -33.82 -13.83
C MET A 1 -11.55 -33.03 -12.54
N SER A 2 -10.38 -33.09 -11.92
CA SER A 2 -10.07 -32.25 -10.76
C SER A 2 -9.86 -30.82 -11.24
N LYS A 3 -10.79 -29.91 -10.93
CA LYS A 3 -10.50 -28.48 -11.00
C LYS A 3 -9.28 -28.25 -10.09
N SER A 4 -8.13 -27.87 -10.66
CA SER A 4 -7.02 -27.35 -9.87
C SER A 4 -7.49 -26.03 -9.25
N GLY A 5 -8.14 -26.11 -8.09
CA GLY A 5 -8.56 -24.93 -7.35
C GLY A 5 -7.32 -24.13 -6.98
N HIS A 6 -7.08 -23.02 -7.66
CA HIS A 6 -6.04 -22.08 -7.26
C HIS A 6 -6.26 -21.70 -5.80
N SER A 7 -5.25 -21.97 -4.95
CA SER A 7 -5.30 -21.64 -3.53
C SER A 7 -5.58 -20.14 -3.35
N LYS A 8 -6.56 -19.80 -2.52
CA LYS A 8 -6.88 -18.40 -2.24
C LYS A 8 -5.74 -17.78 -1.43
N LEU A 9 -5.11 -16.79 -2.04
CA LEU A 9 -4.04 -16.00 -1.43
C LEU A 9 -4.61 -14.85 -0.58
N HIS A 10 -3.86 -14.48 0.45
CA HIS A 10 -3.99 -13.20 1.15
C HIS A 10 -2.81 -12.32 0.76
N ILE A 11 -3.09 -11.16 0.17
CA ILE A 11 -2.13 -10.30 -0.51
C ILE A 11 -2.11 -8.92 0.18
N ALA A 12 -0.92 -8.44 0.48
CA ALA A 12 -0.69 -7.09 0.98
C ALA A 12 -0.44 -6.13 -0.19
N MET A 13 -1.19 -5.02 -0.26
CA MET A 13 -0.99 -3.94 -1.22
C MET A 13 -0.46 -2.71 -0.50
N PHE A 14 0.75 -2.27 -0.87
CA PHE A 14 1.39 -1.06 -0.33
C PHE A 14 1.74 -0.10 -1.47
N PRO A 15 0.76 0.65 -2.01
CA PRO A 15 1.00 1.63 -3.07
C PRO A 15 1.80 2.83 -2.54
N TRP A 16 2.53 3.49 -3.46
CA TRP A 16 3.10 4.81 -3.17
C TRP A 16 2.00 5.82 -2.84
N VAL A 17 2.31 6.82 -2.00
CA VAL A 17 1.36 7.77 -1.42
C VAL A 17 0.88 8.86 -2.40
N ALA A 18 0.31 8.42 -3.51
CA ALA A 18 -0.19 9.26 -4.59
C ALA A 18 -1.48 8.68 -5.18
N TYR A 19 -2.46 9.52 -5.49
CA TYR A 19 -3.73 9.08 -6.09
C TYR A 19 -3.56 8.29 -7.39
N GLY A 20 -2.57 8.67 -8.21
CA GLY A 20 -2.20 7.93 -9.43
C GLY A 20 -1.72 6.50 -9.17
N HIS A 21 -1.36 6.14 -7.93
CA HIS A 21 -1.04 4.77 -7.53
C HIS A 21 -2.18 4.11 -6.76
N PHE A 22 -2.88 4.84 -5.90
CA PHE A 22 -4.01 4.30 -5.12
C PHE A 22 -5.09 3.70 -6.01
N ILE A 23 -5.55 4.44 -7.02
CA ILE A 23 -6.70 4.02 -7.85
C ILE A 23 -6.35 2.78 -8.71
N PRO A 24 -5.20 2.72 -9.42
CA PRO A 24 -4.85 1.51 -10.16
C PRO A 24 -4.64 0.29 -9.27
N PHE A 25 -4.02 0.46 -8.09
CA PHE A 25 -3.86 -0.66 -7.14
C PHE A 25 -5.21 -1.12 -6.59
N LEU A 26 -6.16 -0.22 -6.39
CA LEU A 26 -7.52 -0.58 -5.97
C LEU A 26 -8.24 -1.37 -7.08
N HIS A 27 -8.14 -0.95 -8.34
CA HIS A 27 -8.67 -1.72 -9.47
C HIS A 27 -8.00 -3.10 -9.63
N LEU A 28 -6.69 -3.19 -9.40
CA LEU A 28 -6.00 -4.48 -9.35
C LEU A 28 -6.54 -5.35 -8.20
N SER A 29 -6.77 -4.76 -7.04
CA SER A 29 -7.35 -5.43 -5.88
C SER A 29 -8.76 -5.96 -6.19
N TYR A 30 -9.57 -5.25 -6.98
CA TYR A 30 -10.86 -5.76 -7.46
C TYR A 30 -10.72 -7.01 -8.32
N LYS A 31 -9.78 -7.03 -9.27
CA LYS A 31 -9.55 -8.20 -10.11
C LYS A 31 -9.11 -9.42 -9.29
N LEU A 32 -8.30 -9.21 -8.26
CA LEU A 32 -7.85 -10.27 -7.36
C LEU A 32 -8.98 -10.73 -6.43
N ALA A 33 -9.73 -9.79 -5.84
CA ALA A 33 -10.88 -10.08 -5.00
C ALA A 33 -12.00 -10.81 -5.76
N HIS A 34 -12.25 -10.44 -7.01
CA HIS A 34 -13.18 -11.16 -7.90
C HIS A 34 -12.81 -12.65 -8.05
N ASN A 35 -11.51 -12.95 -8.06
CA ASN A 35 -11.00 -14.31 -8.07
C ASN A 35 -10.93 -14.96 -6.67
N GLY A 36 -11.50 -14.34 -5.64
CA GLY A 36 -11.59 -14.84 -4.28
C GLY A 36 -10.32 -14.66 -3.43
N HIS A 37 -9.39 -13.80 -3.85
CA HIS A 37 -8.23 -13.44 -3.04
C HIS A 37 -8.59 -12.40 -1.97
N GLN A 38 -7.98 -12.50 -0.79
CA GLN A 38 -8.11 -11.49 0.26
C GLN A 38 -6.99 -10.44 0.11
N ILE A 39 -7.32 -9.18 0.34
CA ILE A 39 -6.43 -8.03 0.15
C ILE A 39 -6.38 -7.22 1.44
N SER A 40 -5.16 -7.00 1.94
CA SER A 40 -4.86 -5.98 2.95
C SER A 40 -4.27 -4.76 2.23
N PHE A 41 -5.02 -3.67 2.15
CA PHE A 41 -4.65 -2.47 1.40
C PHE A 41 -4.15 -1.38 2.34
N PHE A 42 -2.85 -1.12 2.33
CA PHE A 42 -2.23 -0.09 3.15
C PHE A 42 -2.40 1.29 2.52
N VAL A 43 -2.78 2.28 3.31
CA VAL A 43 -3.08 3.63 2.82
C VAL A 43 -2.87 4.66 3.94
N PRO A 44 -2.47 5.92 3.63
CA PRO A 44 -2.48 6.98 4.64
C PRO A 44 -3.86 7.18 5.26
N LYS A 45 -3.90 7.44 6.56
CA LYS A 45 -5.15 7.55 7.34
C LYS A 45 -6.16 8.54 6.77
N GLY A 46 -5.71 9.71 6.30
CA GLY A 46 -6.59 10.73 5.71
C GLY A 46 -7.17 10.35 4.35
N VAL A 47 -6.57 9.38 3.65
CA VAL A 47 -7.04 8.92 2.33
C VAL A 47 -8.01 7.75 2.44
N GLN A 48 -7.93 6.96 3.52
CA GLN A 48 -8.72 5.74 3.73
C GLN A 48 -10.22 5.92 3.46
N PRO A 49 -10.94 6.92 4.03
CA PRO A 49 -12.39 7.01 3.85
C PRO A 49 -12.80 7.14 2.38
N LYS A 50 -11.98 7.84 1.59
CA LYS A 50 -12.24 8.03 0.16
C LYS A 50 -12.12 6.73 -0.62
N LEU A 51 -11.12 5.90 -0.32
CA LEU A 51 -10.95 4.61 -1.01
C LEU A 51 -11.93 3.55 -0.53
N GLU A 52 -12.27 3.55 0.77
CA GLU A 52 -13.29 2.67 1.33
C GLU A 52 -14.65 2.89 0.68
N ASN A 53 -15.05 4.15 0.48
CA ASN A 53 -16.29 4.49 -0.24
C ASN A 53 -16.31 3.98 -1.69
N MET A 54 -15.15 3.75 -2.30
CA MET A 54 -15.05 3.20 -3.65
C MET A 54 -15.06 1.67 -3.67
N ASN A 55 -14.87 1.00 -2.52
CA ASN A 55 -14.60 -0.43 -2.42
C ASN A 55 -15.80 -1.28 -2.85
N GLN A 56 -15.60 -2.09 -3.88
CA GLN A 56 -16.61 -3.00 -4.42
C GLN A 56 -16.62 -4.38 -3.74
N TYR A 57 -15.61 -4.68 -2.90
CA TYR A 57 -15.44 -5.98 -2.26
C TYR A 57 -15.10 -5.84 -0.76
N PRO A 58 -16.01 -5.28 0.07
CA PRO A 58 -15.74 -4.98 1.49
C PRO A 58 -15.38 -6.21 2.33
N ASN A 59 -15.81 -7.41 1.92
CA ASN A 59 -15.50 -8.66 2.63
C ASN A 59 -14.14 -9.26 2.23
N LEU A 60 -13.53 -8.78 1.15
CA LEU A 60 -12.27 -9.31 0.62
C LEU A 60 -11.16 -8.27 0.56
N ILE A 61 -11.48 -6.98 0.61
CA ILE A 61 -10.52 -5.88 0.61
C ILE A 61 -10.71 -5.09 1.89
N GLN A 62 -9.73 -5.20 2.76
CA GLN A 62 -9.67 -4.46 4.02
C GLN A 62 -8.58 -3.39 3.93
N PHE A 63 -8.92 -2.16 4.30
CA PHE A 63 -7.96 -1.06 4.35
C PHE A 63 -7.29 -0.99 5.70
N PHE A 64 -5.98 -0.75 5.68
CA PHE A 64 -5.14 -0.61 6.87
C PHE A 64 -4.54 0.80 6.88
N PRO A 65 -5.00 1.69 7.77
CA PRO A 65 -4.47 3.04 7.86
C PRO A 65 -3.02 3.03 8.35
N LEU A 66 -2.22 3.87 7.71
CA LEU A 66 -0.89 4.22 8.15
C LEU A 66 -0.90 5.64 8.69
N LEU A 67 -0.33 5.81 9.87
CA LEU A 67 -0.03 7.11 10.43
C LEU A 67 1.29 7.57 9.83
N ILE A 68 1.24 8.50 8.88
CA ILE A 68 2.45 9.10 8.31
C ILE A 68 2.99 10.09 9.34
N PRO A 69 4.16 9.84 9.95
CA PRO A 69 4.72 10.75 10.94
C PRO A 69 5.10 12.07 10.27
N HIS A 70 4.98 13.16 11.03
CA HIS A 70 5.52 14.43 10.58
C HIS A 70 7.06 14.39 10.58
N VAL A 71 7.65 15.04 9.59
CA VAL A 71 9.11 15.16 9.41
C VAL A 71 9.40 16.60 9.02
N ASP A 72 10.49 17.15 9.55
CA ASP A 72 10.95 18.48 9.19
C ASP A 72 11.11 18.63 7.67
N GLY A 73 10.56 19.73 7.14
CA GLY A 73 10.54 20.01 5.71
C GLY A 73 9.28 19.55 4.97
N LEU A 74 8.32 18.91 5.67
CA LEU A 74 6.98 18.66 5.15
C LEU A 74 5.95 19.68 5.68
N PRO A 75 4.91 20.01 4.90
CA PRO A 75 3.74 20.67 5.43
C PRO A 75 3.07 19.83 6.55
N PRO A 76 2.44 20.46 7.55
CA PRO A 76 1.65 19.74 8.56
C PRO A 76 0.55 18.89 7.90
N GLY A 77 0.40 17.63 8.34
CA GLY A 77 -0.60 16.71 7.79
C GLY A 77 -0.33 16.24 6.36
N ALA A 78 0.89 16.43 5.84
CA ALA A 78 1.26 15.96 4.51
C ALA A 78 1.30 14.43 4.42
N GLU A 79 0.26 13.84 3.84
CA GLU A 79 0.14 12.39 3.67
C GLU A 79 0.26 11.93 2.22
N THR A 80 0.17 12.84 1.25
CA THR A 80 0.16 12.50 -0.17
C THR A 80 1.02 13.45 -0.99
N THR A 81 1.50 12.98 -2.15
CA THR A 81 2.24 13.83 -3.08
C THR A 81 1.44 15.01 -3.63
N SER A 82 0.10 14.98 -3.54
CA SER A 82 -0.76 16.07 -4.01
C SER A 82 -0.69 17.32 -3.15
N VAL A 83 -0.23 17.20 -1.90
CA VAL A 83 -0.07 18.33 -0.97
C VAL A 83 1.39 18.64 -0.66
N VAL A 84 2.34 17.95 -1.32
CA VAL A 84 3.78 18.11 -1.11
C VAL A 84 4.47 18.60 -2.39
N PRO A 85 5.11 19.78 -2.37
CA PRO A 85 5.91 20.28 -3.48
C PRO A 85 6.98 19.28 -3.94
N MET A 86 7.29 19.26 -5.25
CA MET A 86 8.24 18.31 -5.85
C MET A 86 9.62 18.29 -5.16
N ASN A 87 10.14 19.46 -4.78
CA ASN A 87 11.42 19.59 -4.08
C ASN A 87 11.42 19.05 -2.64
N GLN A 88 10.24 18.78 -2.08
CA GLN A 88 10.05 18.26 -0.72
C GLN A 88 9.61 16.77 -0.69
N GLN A 89 9.36 16.15 -1.85
CA GLN A 89 8.91 14.74 -1.91
C GLN A 89 9.89 13.74 -1.29
N LYS A 90 11.19 14.08 -1.22
CA LYS A 90 12.19 13.27 -0.49
C LYS A 90 11.88 13.15 1.01
N TYR A 91 11.33 14.20 1.63
CA TYR A 91 10.93 14.15 3.03
C TYR A 91 9.67 13.30 3.22
N LEU A 92 8.76 13.30 2.24
CA LEU A 92 7.59 12.44 2.24
C LEU A 92 8.01 10.96 2.12
N ALA A 93 9.01 10.65 1.29
CA ALA A 93 9.58 9.31 1.23
C ALA A 93 10.19 8.88 2.56
N PHE A 94 10.92 9.76 3.24
CA PHE A 94 11.45 9.49 4.57
C PHE A 94 10.35 9.29 5.63
N ALA A 95 9.26 10.07 5.56
CA ALA A 95 8.10 9.88 6.44
C ALA A 95 7.42 8.53 6.21
N VAL A 96 7.24 8.12 4.94
CA VAL A 96 6.68 6.80 4.60
C VAL A 96 7.62 5.67 5.06
N ASP A 97 8.94 5.84 4.97
CA ASP A 97 9.93 4.87 5.46
C ASP A 97 9.78 4.62 6.97
N GLN A 98 9.43 5.65 7.74
CA GLN A 98 9.17 5.50 9.17
C GLN A 98 7.87 4.74 9.52
N THR A 99 7.05 4.37 8.53
CA THR A 99 5.85 3.53 8.75
C THR A 99 6.16 2.03 8.83
N ARG A 100 7.44 1.64 8.70
CA ARG A 100 7.89 0.25 8.68
C ARG A 100 7.32 -0.61 9.80
N ASP A 101 7.43 -0.15 11.03
CA ASP A 101 7.02 -0.92 12.19
C ASP A 101 5.50 -1.11 12.22
N GLN A 102 4.73 -0.12 11.74
CA GLN A 102 3.27 -0.25 11.57
C GLN A 102 2.95 -1.35 10.57
N VAL A 103 3.59 -1.33 9.39
CA VAL A 103 3.38 -2.34 8.35
C VAL A 103 3.79 -3.72 8.84
N GLU A 104 4.97 -3.86 9.47
CA GLU A 104 5.44 -5.13 10.00
C GLU A 104 4.53 -5.66 11.10
N GLY A 105 4.07 -4.80 12.01
CA GLY A 105 3.13 -5.17 13.07
C GLY A 105 1.81 -5.68 12.52
N ILE A 106 1.23 -4.96 11.55
CA ILE A 106 -0.02 -5.36 10.89
C ILE A 106 0.16 -6.70 10.18
N LEU A 107 1.23 -6.86 9.41
CA LEU A 107 1.48 -8.09 8.66
C LEU A 107 1.73 -9.29 9.58
N LYS A 108 2.48 -9.13 10.68
CA LYS A 108 2.71 -10.18 11.69
C LYS A 108 1.41 -10.62 12.38
N SER A 109 0.46 -9.70 12.57
CA SER A 109 -0.84 -10.00 13.16
C SER A 109 -1.86 -10.61 12.18
N SER A 110 -1.54 -10.65 10.88
CA SER A 110 -2.43 -11.13 9.83
C SER A 110 -2.05 -12.53 9.32
N PRO A 111 -2.99 -13.33 8.79
CA PRO A 111 -2.69 -14.61 8.12
C PRO A 111 -1.86 -14.49 6.83
N CYS A 112 -1.46 -13.28 6.44
CA CYS A 112 -0.82 -12.95 5.17
C CYS A 112 0.58 -13.58 5.08
N ARG A 113 0.68 -14.75 4.41
CA ARG A 113 1.92 -15.56 4.33
C ARG A 113 3.02 -14.99 3.41
N LEU A 114 2.75 -13.97 2.59
CA LEU A 114 3.64 -13.60 1.46
C LEU A 114 4.31 -12.22 1.53
N ALA A 115 4.01 -11.37 2.52
CA ALA A 115 4.33 -9.94 2.40
C ALA A 115 5.69 -9.46 2.97
N LEU A 116 6.28 -10.16 3.94
CA LEU A 116 7.17 -9.47 4.88
C LEU A 116 8.59 -9.13 4.36
N LYS A 117 9.16 -9.89 3.41
CA LYS A 117 10.63 -9.81 3.17
C LYS A 117 11.10 -8.86 2.07
N ARG A 118 10.20 -8.27 1.27
CA ARG A 118 10.62 -7.61 0.01
C ARG A 118 10.19 -6.16 -0.18
N ILE A 119 9.28 -5.65 0.65
CA ILE A 119 8.78 -4.27 0.56
C ILE A 119 9.91 -3.26 0.81
N TRP A 120 10.86 -3.54 1.70
CA TRP A 120 11.89 -2.56 2.12
C TRP A 120 13.22 -2.68 1.36
N SER A 121 13.57 -3.87 0.87
CA SER A 121 14.87 -4.12 0.19
C SER A 121 15.06 -3.38 -1.14
N ARG A 122 13.98 -2.84 -1.72
CA ARG A 122 13.99 -2.23 -3.06
C ARG A 122 13.69 -0.73 -3.09
N PHE A 123 13.35 -0.10 -1.96
CA PHE A 123 13.16 1.36 -1.93
C PHE A 123 14.50 2.13 -1.90
N PHE A 124 15.60 1.50 -1.47
CA PHE A 124 16.82 2.23 -1.12
C PHE A 124 18.10 1.72 -1.76
N HIS A 125 18.09 1.40 -3.06
CA HIS A 125 19.31 1.50 -3.87
C HIS A 125 19.02 2.42 -5.05
N HIS A 126 19.35 3.70 -4.84
CA HIS A 126 19.43 4.77 -5.84
C HIS A 126 18.10 5.50 -6.17
N VAL A 127 18.07 6.79 -5.82
CA VAL A 127 17.02 7.81 -6.09
C VAL A 127 16.85 8.13 -7.59
N LYS A 128 17.07 7.17 -8.49
CA LYS A 128 16.78 7.30 -9.91
C LYS A 128 16.20 6.00 -10.42
N ARG A 129 14.86 5.93 -10.44
CA ARG A 129 14.07 5.39 -11.57
C ARG A 129 12.59 5.62 -11.28
N HIS A 130 11.96 6.44 -12.12
CA HIS A 130 10.55 6.33 -12.44
C HIS A 130 10.25 4.89 -12.86
N LEU A 131 9.86 4.01 -11.94
CA LEU A 131 9.11 2.81 -12.25
C LEU A 131 8.45 2.24 -10.99
N MET A 132 7.13 2.31 -10.99
CA MET A 132 6.24 1.81 -9.94
C MET A 132 6.38 0.28 -9.86
N MET A 133 6.61 -0.23 -8.66
CA MET A 133 6.86 -1.65 -8.47
C MET A 133 5.58 -2.38 -8.10
N LEU A 134 5.09 -3.16 -9.06
CA LEU A 134 4.16 -4.26 -8.86
C LEU A 134 4.90 -5.37 -8.08
N LEU A 135 4.39 -5.80 -6.93
CA LEU A 135 4.82 -7.05 -6.29
C LEU A 135 3.68 -8.07 -6.46
N ILE A 136 3.81 -8.92 -7.47
CA ILE A 136 3.09 -10.20 -7.60
C ILE A 136 4.12 -11.28 -7.30
N PHE A 137 3.84 -12.12 -6.31
CA PHE A 137 4.13 -13.55 -6.34
C PHE A 137 2.94 -14.27 -5.70
#